data_AF-A0A174P1N5-F1
#
_entry.id   AF-A0A174P1N5-F1
#
_cell.length_a   1.000
_cell.length_b   1.000
_cell.length_c   1.000
_cell.angle_alpha   90.00
_cell.angle_beta   90.00
_cell.angle_gamma   90.00
#
_symmetry.space_group_name_H-M   'P 1'
#
loop_
_entity.id
_entity.type
_entity.pdbx_description
1 polymer ?
#
loop_
_entity_poly.entity_id
_entity_poly.type
_entity_poly.pdbx_seq_one_letter_code
_entity_poly.pdbx_strand_id
1 'polypeptide(L)'
;MEKPYWEGKHYAFFSNKECEYFPCHAGADPENFNCLFCYCPLYALGDKCGGNFRMTETGIKDCTNCQLPHKAQNYGYVTGKYSELAELMKKIREEKDGL
;
A
#
# COMPACT_ATOMS: atom_id res chain seq x y z
N MET A 1 -4.71 25.15 -4.19
CA MET A 1 -3.54 24.24 -4.20
C MET A 1 -3.45 23.63 -5.58
N GLU A 2 -2.23 23.51 -6.10
CA GLU A 2 -1.98 22.81 -7.36
C GLU A 2 -2.23 21.30 -7.18
N LYS A 3 -2.75 20.65 -8.23
CA LYS A 3 -3.00 19.21 -8.20
C LYS A 3 -1.67 18.43 -8.15
N PRO A 4 -1.59 17.29 -7.46
CA PRO A 4 -0.41 16.44 -7.50
C PRO A 4 -0.08 15.98 -8.93
N TYR A 5 1.21 15.81 -9.23
CA TYR A 5 1.69 15.45 -10.59
C TYR A 5 1.09 14.14 -11.17
N TRP A 6 0.63 13.26 -10.28
CA TRP A 6 0.06 11.96 -10.58
C TRP A 6 -1.47 11.99 -10.77
N GLU A 7 -2.14 13.06 -10.37
CA GLU A 7 -3.60 13.15 -10.47
C GLU A 7 -4.04 13.10 -11.94
N GLY A 8 -4.95 12.18 -12.26
CA GLY A 8 -5.44 11.94 -13.63
C GLY A 8 -4.45 11.22 -14.55
N LYS A 9 -3.32 10.70 -14.04
CA LYS A 9 -2.35 9.95 -14.84
C LYS A 9 -2.64 8.45 -14.81
N HIS A 10 -2.59 7.81 -15.98
CA HIS A 10 -2.84 6.37 -16.11
C HIS A 10 -1.83 5.48 -15.38
N TYR A 11 -0.60 5.94 -15.12
CA TYR A 11 0.36 5.18 -14.31
C TYR A 11 0.00 5.18 -12.82
N ALA A 12 -0.88 6.07 -12.38
CA ALA A 12 -1.26 6.22 -10.98
C ALA A 12 -2.51 5.41 -10.61
N PHE A 13 -3.22 4.88 -11.60
CA PHE A 13 -4.46 4.15 -11.43
C PHE A 13 -4.62 3.03 -12.45
N PHE A 14 -4.92 1.84 -11.96
CA PHE A 14 -5.27 0.68 -12.77
C PHE A 14 -6.34 -0.13 -12.03
N SER A 15 -7.32 -0.69 -12.73
CA SER A 15 -8.34 -1.56 -12.14
C SER A 15 -8.54 -2.78 -13.01
N ASN A 16 -8.18 -3.96 -12.50
CA ASN A 16 -8.43 -5.23 -13.18
C ASN A 16 -9.82 -5.77 -12.84
N LYS A 17 -10.86 -5.20 -13.45
CA LYS A 17 -12.26 -5.56 -13.14
C LYS A 17 -12.62 -7.03 -13.46
N GLU A 18 -11.82 -7.71 -14.29
CA GLU A 18 -12.00 -9.12 -14.65
C GLU A 18 -11.27 -10.09 -13.71
N CYS A 19 -10.51 -9.60 -12.72
CA CYS A 19 -9.84 -10.47 -11.75
C CYS A 19 -10.86 -11.24 -10.91
N GLU A 20 -10.60 -12.52 -10.65
CA GLU A 20 -11.44 -13.43 -9.88
C GLU A 20 -11.65 -12.99 -8.43
N TYR A 21 -10.78 -12.11 -7.93
CA TYR A 21 -10.85 -11.55 -6.60
C TYR A 21 -11.49 -10.15 -6.58
N PHE A 22 -11.85 -9.55 -7.72
CA PHE A 22 -12.33 -8.17 -7.76
C PHE A 22 -13.78 -7.99 -7.26
N PRO A 23 -14.07 -7.01 -6.39
CA PRO A 23 -13.12 -6.21 -5.59
C PRO A 23 -12.54 -7.03 -4.43
N CYS A 24 -11.22 -6.97 -4.22
CA CYS A 24 -10.54 -7.88 -3.28
C CYS A 24 -10.87 -7.62 -1.80
N HIS A 25 -11.44 -6.44 -1.48
CA HIS A 25 -11.80 -6.05 -0.12
C HIS A 25 -13.29 -5.78 -0.02
N ALA A 26 -13.92 -6.36 1.01
CA ALA A 26 -15.32 -6.13 1.31
C ALA A 26 -15.60 -4.63 1.51
N GLY A 27 -16.71 -4.15 0.92
CA GLY A 27 -17.14 -2.75 1.01
C GLY A 27 -16.26 -1.76 0.25
N ALA A 28 -15.38 -2.22 -0.64
CA ALA A 28 -14.61 -1.33 -1.49
C ALA A 28 -15.48 -0.83 -2.66
N ASP A 29 -15.25 0.42 -3.08
CA ASP A 29 -15.92 1.04 -4.22
C ASP A 29 -15.30 0.52 -5.53
N PRO A 30 -16.03 -0.27 -6.35
CA PRO A 30 -15.49 -0.86 -7.58
C PRO A 30 -15.05 0.18 -8.63
N GLU A 31 -15.63 1.38 -8.63
CA GLU A 31 -15.28 2.41 -9.62
C GLU A 31 -14.01 3.18 -9.23
N ASN A 32 -13.67 3.18 -7.94
CA ASN A 32 -12.47 3.82 -7.41
C ASN A 32 -11.39 2.82 -6.94
N PHE A 33 -11.60 1.52 -7.18
CA PHE A 33 -10.70 0.46 -6.73
C PHE A 33 -9.42 0.43 -7.56
N ASN A 34 -8.29 0.70 -6.92
CA ASN A 34 -6.97 0.70 -7.55
C ASN A 34 -6.26 -0.64 -7.30
N CYS A 35 -5.99 -1.39 -8.36
CA CYS A 35 -5.25 -2.65 -8.34
C CYS A 35 -3.73 -2.47 -8.41
N LEU A 36 -3.24 -1.24 -8.64
CA LEU A 36 -1.80 -0.97 -8.82
C LEU A 36 -0.94 -1.51 -7.66
N PHE A 37 -1.47 -1.48 -6.44
CA PHE A 37 -0.79 -1.91 -5.22
C PHE A 37 -1.49 -3.11 -4.56
N CYS A 38 -2.05 -4.03 -5.35
CA CYS A 38 -2.69 -5.25 -4.83
C CYS A 38 -1.78 -6.03 -3.86
N TYR A 39 -0.48 -6.07 -4.14
CA TYR A 39 0.51 -6.40 -3.13
C TYR A 39 0.95 -5.12 -2.44
N CYS A 40 0.47 -4.91 -1.21
CA CYS A 40 0.75 -3.67 -0.50
C CYS A 40 2.26 -3.51 -0.27
N PRO A 41 2.92 -2.50 -0.89
CA PRO A 41 4.35 -2.31 -0.72
C PRO A 41 4.72 -1.84 0.70
N LEU A 42 3.72 -1.43 1.49
CA LEU A 42 3.89 -0.92 2.85
C LEU A 42 3.75 -2.01 3.92
N TYR A 43 3.64 -3.29 3.53
CA TYR A 43 3.51 -4.40 4.47
C TYR A 43 4.64 -4.38 5.51
N ALA A 44 5.89 -4.28 5.04
CA ALA A 44 7.10 -4.31 5.86
C ALA A 44 7.30 -3.09 6.76
N LEU A 45 6.56 -1.99 6.54
CA LEU A 45 6.57 -0.84 7.45
C LEU A 45 5.83 -1.10 8.78
N GLY A 46 5.15 -2.25 8.93
CA GLY A 46 4.37 -2.55 10.13
C GLY A 46 3.36 -1.44 10.43
N ASP A 47 3.36 -0.97 11.67
CA ASP A 47 2.50 0.11 12.19
C ASP A 47 2.69 1.45 11.47
N LYS A 48 3.86 1.68 10.87
CA LYS A 48 4.15 2.93 10.13
C LYS A 48 3.46 3.01 8.78
N CYS A 49 2.79 1.95 8.32
CA CYS A 49 2.08 1.97 7.05
C CYS A 49 0.81 2.84 7.08
N GLY A 50 0.24 3.12 8.26
CA GLY A 50 -0.98 3.92 8.44
C GLY A 50 -2.26 3.28 7.87
N GLY A 51 -2.23 1.97 7.61
CA GLY A 51 -3.38 1.21 7.11
C GLY A 51 -4.18 0.56 8.23
N ASN A 52 -5.40 0.11 7.92
CA ASN A 52 -6.29 -0.58 8.86
C ASN A 52 -6.06 -2.09 8.86
N PHE A 53 -4.85 -2.52 9.25
CA PHE A 53 -4.51 -3.93 9.40
C PHE A 53 -4.75 -4.40 10.83
N ARG A 54 -4.72 -5.72 11.05
CA ARG A 54 -4.61 -6.33 12.37
C ARG A 54 -3.40 -7.25 12.42
N MET A 55 -2.87 -7.50 13.61
CA MET A 55 -1.88 -8.54 13.83
C MET A 55 -2.58 -9.83 14.25
N THR A 56 -2.22 -10.95 13.64
CA THR A 56 -2.67 -12.28 14.10
C THR A 56 -1.96 -12.65 15.41
N GLU A 57 -2.48 -13.65 16.11
CA GLU A 57 -1.85 -14.21 17.32
C GLU A 57 -0.43 -14.73 17.06
N THR A 58 -0.14 -15.13 15.82
CA THR A 58 1.17 -15.60 15.36
C THR A 58 2.09 -14.48 14.84
N GLY A 59 1.69 -13.22 14.98
CA GLY A 59 2.51 -12.07 14.58
C GLY A 59 2.53 -11.79 13.07
N ILE A 60 1.56 -12.32 12.31
CA ILE A 60 1.40 -12.02 10.88
C ILE A 60 0.50 -10.79 10.72
N LYS A 61 0.87 -9.89 9.81
CA LYS A 61 0.07 -8.72 9.49
C LYS A 61 -1.05 -9.10 8.53
N ASP A 62 -2.30 -9.00 8.97
CA ASP A 62 -3.49 -9.27 8.18
C ASP A 62 -4.12 -7.96 7.69
N CYS A 63 -4.09 -7.75 6.37
CA CYS A 63 -4.60 -6.57 5.70
C CYS A 63 -5.99 -6.79 5.08
N THR A 64 -6.69 -7.89 5.35
CA THR A 64 -7.99 -8.22 4.73
C THR A 64 -9.04 -7.11 4.84
N ASN A 65 -8.95 -6.26 5.88
CA ASN A 65 -9.85 -5.12 6.11
C ASN A 65 -9.25 -3.76 5.72
N CYS A 66 -8.10 -3.73 5.06
CA CYS A 66 -7.38 -2.52 4.69
C CYS A 66 -7.58 -2.17 3.22
N GLN A 67 -8.23 -1.05 2.94
CA GLN A 67 -8.40 -0.54 1.57
C GLN A 67 -7.41 0.58 1.22
N LEU A 68 -6.44 0.89 2.10
CA LEU A 68 -5.51 2.00 1.91
C LEU A 68 -4.82 2.00 0.54
N PRO A 69 -4.19 0.90 0.07
CA PRO A 69 -3.53 0.89 -1.24
C PRO A 69 -4.51 0.87 -2.42
N HIS A 70 -5.79 0.63 -2.15
CA HIS A 70 -6.82 0.36 -3.15
C HIS A 70 -7.70 1.56 -3.50
N LYS A 71 -7.36 2.76 -3.04
CA LYS A 71 -8.08 3.99 -3.40
C LYS A 71 -7.27 4.81 -4.38
N ALA A 72 -7.88 5.25 -5.48
CA ALA A 72 -7.23 6.08 -6.50
C ALA A 72 -6.48 7.29 -5.90
N GLN A 73 -7.09 7.98 -4.94
CA GLN A 73 -6.53 9.15 -4.26
C GLN A 73 -5.28 8.86 -3.40
N ASN A 74 -5.00 7.59 -3.11
CA ASN A 74 -3.90 7.22 -2.20
C ASN A 74 -2.60 6.90 -2.92
N TYR A 75 -2.52 7.05 -4.25
CA TYR A 75 -1.27 6.83 -5.00
C TYR A 75 -0.08 7.58 -4.37
N GLY A 76 -0.24 8.89 -4.15
CA GLY A 76 0.82 9.73 -3.58
C GLY A 76 1.23 9.34 -2.16
N TYR A 77 0.28 8.86 -1.34
CA TYR A 77 0.58 8.37 0.00
C TYR A 77 1.44 7.10 -0.06
N VAL A 78 1.04 6.12 -0.90
CA VAL A 78 1.75 4.84 -1.01
C VAL A 78 3.16 5.04 -1.56
N THR A 79 3.32 5.81 -2.63
CA THR A 79 4.64 6.07 -3.22
C THR A 79 5.50 6.95 -2.31
N GLY A 80 4.91 7.92 -1.61
CA GLY A 80 5.62 8.77 -0.64
C GLY A 80 6.24 8.00 0.53
N LYS A 81 5.71 6.82 0.88
CA LYS A 81 6.23 5.96 1.95
C LYS A 81 7.44 5.11 1.54
N TYR A 82 7.84 5.08 0.27
CA TYR A 82 8.97 4.27 -0.17
C TYR A 82 10.31 4.71 0.43
N SER A 83 10.49 6.00 0.70
CA SER A 83 11.71 6.49 1.38
C SER A 83 11.83 5.91 2.79
N GLU A 84 10.73 5.85 3.56
CA GLU A 84 10.71 5.21 4.88
C GLU A 84 11.04 3.72 4.80
N LEU A 85 10.55 3.03 3.75
CA LEU A 85 10.86 1.62 3.53
C LEU A 85 12.34 1.42 3.19
N ALA A 86 12.90 2.25 2.32
CA ALA A 86 14.31 2.21 1.94
C ALA A 86 15.22 2.45 3.16
N GLU A 87 14.88 3.43 4.02
CA GLU A 87 15.61 3.69 5.26
C GLU A 87 15.49 2.55 6.27
N LEU A 88 14.32 1.92 6.39
CA LEU A 88 14.16 0.72 7.22
C LEU A 88 15.10 -0.40 6.74
N MET A 89 15.15 -0.67 5.44
CA MET A 89 16.01 -1.70 4.87
C MET A 89 17.50 -1.37 5.01
N LYS A 90 17.87 -0.09 4.91
CA LYS A 90 19.24 0.38 5.14
C LYS A 90 19.68 0.10 6.58
N LYS A 91 18.85 0.44 7.57
CA LYS A 91 19.16 0.18 9.00
C LYS A 91 19.32 -1.30 9.30
N ILE A 92 18.43 -2.14 8.77
CA ILE A 92 18.53 -3.61 8.91
C ILE A 92 19.87 -4.11 8.34
N ARG A 93 20.33 -3.55 7.21
CA ARG A 93 21.63 -3.90 6.63
C ARG A 93 22.78 -3.45 7.52
N GLU A 94 22.78 -2.21 8.00
CA GLU A 94 23.81 -1.66 8.88
C GLU A 94 23.92 -2.45 10.19
N GLU A 95 22.79 -2.77 10.83
CA GLU A 95 22.72 -3.60 12.04
C GLU A 95 23.27 -5.02 11.79
N LYS A 96 22.95 -5.62 10.63
CA LYS A 96 23.45 -6.95 10.25
C LYS A 96 24.95 -6.96 9.96
N ASP A 97 25.46 -5.89 9.36
CA ASP A 97 26.86 -5.75 8.97
C ASP A 97 27.73 -5.23 10.14
N GLY A 98 27.12 -4.91 11.29
CA GLY A 98 27.82 -4.40 12.49
C GLY A 98 28.38 -2.98 12.32
N LEU A 99 27.74 -2.18 11.46
CA LEU A 99 28.08 -0.77 11.19
C LEU A 99 27.36 0.19 12.14
#